data_AF-A0A531JFB4-F1
#
_entry.id   AF-A0A531JFB4-F1
#
_cell.length_a   1.000
_cell.length_b   1.000
_cell.length_c   1.000
_cell.angle_alpha   90.00
_cell.angle_beta   90.00
_cell.angle_gamma   90.00
#
_symmetry.space_group_name_H-M   'P 1'
#
loop_
_entity.id
_entity.type
_entity.pdbx_description
1 polymer ?
#
loop_
_entity_poly.entity_id
_entity_poly.type
_entity_poly.pdbx_seq_one_letter_code
_entity_poly.pdbx_strand_id
1 'polypeptide(L)'
;VLQRLAIQEKHHATIEGTFKTMCRLHDEGRDHIWGYYIRNLARPLWLSRPGNRVDVLVGNPPWLAYRKMTIEMQATFKVMSETRDLWAGGELSTHQDLSGLFAVR
;
A
#
# COMPACT_ATOMS: atom_id res chain seq x y z
N VAL A 1 -21.94 -7.18 13.20
CA VAL A 1 -20.59 -7.36 12.57
C VAL A 1 -19.55 -6.42 13.18
N LEU A 2 -19.81 -5.11 13.26
CA LEU A 2 -18.81 -4.12 13.73
C LEU A 2 -18.35 -4.35 15.18
N GLN A 3 -19.27 -4.69 16.08
CA GLN A 3 -18.94 -5.07 17.47
C GLN A 3 -18.07 -6.34 17.54
N ARG A 4 -18.36 -7.35 16.72
CA ARG A 4 -17.55 -8.59 16.64
C ARG A 4 -16.11 -8.32 16.18
N LEU A 5 -15.90 -7.29 15.36
CA LEU A 5 -14.58 -6.88 14.86
C LEU A 5 -13.90 -5.85 15.78
N ALA A 6 -14.44 -5.60 16.98
CA ALA A 6 -13.91 -4.63 17.95
C ALA A 6 -13.69 -3.22 17.38
N ILE A 7 -14.52 -2.80 16.41
CA ILE A 7 -14.44 -1.46 15.83
C ILE A 7 -15.02 -0.45 16.84
N GLN A 8 -14.29 0.63 17.10
CA GLN A 8 -14.75 1.69 18.01
C GLN A 8 -16.02 2.38 17.49
N GLU A 9 -16.96 2.67 18.39
CA GLU A 9 -18.30 3.19 18.06
C GLU A 9 -18.28 4.49 17.24
N LYS A 10 -17.29 5.37 17.51
CA LYS A 10 -17.07 6.60 16.73
C LYS A 10 -16.86 6.39 15.23
N HIS A 11 -16.50 5.17 14.80
CA HIS A 11 -16.29 4.85 13.39
C HIS A 11 -17.51 4.18 12.73
N HIS A 12 -18.51 3.75 13.50
CA HIS A 12 -19.62 2.93 12.98
C HIS A 12 -20.41 3.69 11.92
N ALA A 13 -20.80 4.94 12.21
CA ALA A 13 -21.57 5.76 11.27
C ALA A 13 -20.83 5.97 9.94
N THR A 14 -19.52 6.22 9.97
CA THR A 14 -18.70 6.38 8.76
C THR A 14 -18.64 5.10 7.94
N ILE A 15 -18.46 3.94 8.60
CA ILE A 15 -18.37 2.65 7.92
C ILE A 15 -19.72 2.30 7.28
N GLU A 16 -20.83 2.48 8.00
CA GLU A 16 -22.17 2.23 7.47
C GLU A 16 -22.50 3.14 6.29
N GLY A 17 -22.19 4.43 6.39
CA GLY A 17 -22.39 5.39 5.31
C GLY A 17 -21.55 5.06 4.07
N THR A 18 -20.30 4.66 4.27
CA THR A 18 -19.41 4.22 3.19
C THR A 18 -19.95 2.96 2.52
N PHE A 19 -20.40 1.98 3.30
CA PHE A 19 -20.99 0.74 2.78
C PHE A 19 -22.24 1.02 1.93
N LYS A 20 -23.18 1.82 2.45
CA LYS A 20 -24.37 2.25 1.69
C LYS A 20 -24.01 2.93 0.37
N THR A 21 -22.98 3.78 0.39
CA THR A 21 -22.48 4.45 -0.82
C THR A 21 -21.93 3.46 -1.84
N MET A 22 -21.15 2.47 -1.38
CA MET A 22 -20.61 1.41 -2.24
C MET A 22 -21.71 0.55 -2.86
N CYS A 23 -22.73 0.16 -2.08
CA CYS A 23 -23.88 -0.58 -2.61
C CYS A 23 -24.61 0.22 -3.69
N ARG A 24 -24.93 1.48 -3.43
CA ARG A 24 -25.57 2.35 -4.43
C ARG A 24 -24.74 2.48 -5.71
N LEU A 25 -23.42 2.66 -5.59
CA LEU A 25 -22.54 2.73 -6.75
C LEU A 25 -22.52 1.41 -7.54
N HIS A 26 -22.61 0.27 -6.86
CA HIS A 26 -22.77 -1.04 -7.52
C HIS A 26 -24.09 -1.16 -8.26
N ASP A 27 -25.20 -0.80 -7.61
CA ASP A 27 -26.53 -0.85 -8.21
C ASP A 27 -26.65 0.10 -9.43
N GLU A 28 -25.92 1.22 -9.43
CA GLU A 28 -25.82 2.17 -10.54
C GLU A 28 -24.83 1.73 -11.65
N GLY A 29 -24.14 0.59 -11.52
CA GLY A 29 -23.09 0.15 -12.45
C GLY A 29 -21.82 1.00 -12.43
N ARG A 30 -21.59 1.76 -11.37
CA ARG A 30 -20.45 2.68 -11.16
C ARG A 30 -19.40 2.10 -10.23
N ASP A 31 -19.07 0.83 -10.43
CA ASP A 31 -18.33 -0.01 -9.47
C ASP A 31 -16.93 -0.45 -9.96
N HIS A 32 -16.43 0.23 -10.99
CA HIS A 32 -15.09 0.08 -11.55
C HIS A 32 -13.94 0.11 -10.52
N ILE A 33 -14.16 0.70 -9.34
CA ILE A 33 -13.23 0.66 -8.20
C ILE A 33 -12.88 -0.77 -7.78
N TRP A 34 -13.83 -1.71 -7.82
CA TRP A 34 -13.56 -3.11 -7.48
C TRP A 34 -12.68 -3.78 -8.51
N GLY A 35 -12.91 -3.48 -9.80
CA GLY A 35 -12.01 -3.93 -10.87
C GLY A 35 -10.59 -3.40 -10.68
N TYR A 36 -10.44 -2.13 -10.29
CA TYR A 36 -9.14 -1.56 -9.94
C TYR A 36 -8.52 -2.28 -8.74
N TYR A 37 -9.27 -2.48 -7.66
CA TYR A 37 -8.80 -3.14 -6.44
C TYR A 37 -8.32 -4.57 -6.70
N ILE A 38 -9.15 -5.39 -7.36
CA ILE A 38 -8.84 -6.78 -7.68
C ILE A 38 -7.59 -6.84 -8.57
N ARG A 39 -7.48 -5.98 -9.57
CA ARG A 39 -6.30 -5.93 -10.44
C ARG A 39 -5.05 -5.54 -9.67
N ASN A 40 -5.12 -4.58 -8.75
CA ASN A 40 -3.95 -4.18 -7.95
C ASN A 40 -3.52 -5.28 -6.97
N LEU A 41 -4.44 -6.12 -6.51
CA LEU A 41 -4.12 -7.25 -5.64
C LEU A 41 -3.59 -8.46 -6.42
N ALA A 42 -4.17 -8.75 -7.58
CA ALA A 42 -3.82 -9.91 -8.39
C ALA A 42 -2.60 -9.69 -9.31
N ARG A 43 -2.38 -8.47 -9.81
CA ARG A 43 -1.29 -8.18 -10.76
C ARG A 43 0.09 -8.50 -10.20
N PRO A 44 0.47 -8.08 -8.97
CA PRO A 44 1.78 -8.42 -8.42
C PRO A 44 2.03 -9.93 -8.39
N LEU A 45 1.02 -10.71 -7.98
CA LEU A 45 1.08 -12.18 -7.98
C LEU A 45 1.17 -12.78 -9.40
N TRP A 46 0.50 -12.17 -10.37
CA TRP A 46 0.57 -12.61 -11.75
C TRP A 46 1.95 -12.33 -12.38
N LEU A 47 2.55 -11.17 -12.07
CA LEU A 47 3.88 -10.74 -12.54
C LEU A 47 5.04 -11.49 -11.87
N SER A 48 4.83 -12.10 -10.71
CA SER A 48 5.87 -12.91 -10.05
C SER A 48 6.06 -14.30 -10.69
N ARG A 49 5.11 -14.73 -11.54
CA ARG A 49 5.18 -16.03 -12.23
C ARG A 49 6.34 -16.05 -13.23
N PRO A 50 7.07 -17.18 -13.38
CA PRO A 50 8.26 -17.25 -14.25
C PRO A 50 8.05 -16.77 -15.69
N GLY A 51 6.89 -17.01 -16.29
CA GLY A 51 6.57 -16.60 -17.67
C GLY A 51 6.05 -15.16 -17.84
N ASN A 52 5.83 -14.43 -16.74
CA ASN A 52 5.19 -13.10 -16.75
C ASN A 52 6.04 -12.05 -16.01
N ARG A 53 7.30 -12.36 -15.73
CA ARG A 53 8.19 -11.41 -15.08
C ARG A 53 8.33 -10.17 -15.94
N VAL A 54 8.31 -9.02 -15.30
CA VAL A 54 8.53 -7.75 -15.97
C VAL A 54 10.02 -7.57 -16.24
N ASP A 55 10.36 -7.17 -17.47
CA ASP A 55 11.71 -6.73 -17.80
C ASP A 55 11.93 -5.25 -17.44
N VAL A 56 10.85 -4.45 -17.47
CA VAL A 56 10.88 -3.01 -17.20
C VAL A 56 9.69 -2.62 -16.33
N LEU A 57 9.97 -1.91 -15.23
CA LEU A 57 8.96 -1.26 -14.38
C LEU A 57 9.05 0.26 -14.56
N VAL A 58 8.00 0.86 -15.13
CA VAL A 58 7.87 2.32 -15.24
C VAL A 58 6.83 2.79 -14.22
N GLY A 59 7.20 3.74 -13.38
CA GLY A 59 6.30 4.31 -12.39
C GLY A 59 6.84 5.61 -11.83
N ASN A 60 6.00 6.29 -11.05
CA ASN A 60 6.39 7.44 -10.25
C ASN A 60 6.35 7.06 -8.77
N PRO A 61 7.38 6.36 -8.27
CA PRO A 61 7.44 6.03 -6.86
C PRO A 61 7.56 7.31 -6.02
N PRO A 62 7.23 7.25 -4.72
CA PRO A 62 7.44 8.37 -3.84
C PRO A 62 8.94 8.61 -3.64
N TRP A 63 9.46 9.70 -4.23
CA TRP A 63 10.85 10.13 -4.08
C TRP A 63 11.01 10.87 -2.75
N LEU A 64 11.45 10.15 -1.72
CA LEU A 64 11.61 10.71 -0.39
C LEU A 64 12.80 10.05 0.32
N ALA A 65 13.89 10.79 0.41
CA ALA A 65 15.07 10.36 1.16
C ALA A 65 14.78 10.27 2.67
N TYR A 66 15.38 9.29 3.33
CA TYR A 66 15.22 9.01 4.77
C TYR A 66 15.41 10.25 5.65
N ARG A 67 16.46 11.04 5.39
CA ARG A 67 16.73 12.29 6.12
C ARG A 67 15.66 13.39 5.97
N LYS A 68 14.75 13.27 5.00
CA LYS A 68 13.63 14.19 4.75
C LYS A 68 12.30 13.68 5.30
N MET A 69 12.28 12.47 5.86
CA MET A 69 11.10 11.89 6.51
C MET A 69 10.91 12.46 7.91
N THR A 70 9.67 12.48 8.41
CA THR A 70 9.40 12.73 9.84
C THR A 70 9.93 11.58 10.69
N ILE A 71 10.03 11.78 12.01
CA ILE A 71 10.54 10.75 12.93
C ILE A 71 9.67 9.48 12.88
N GLU A 72 8.35 9.63 12.82
CA GLU A 72 7.41 8.51 12.73
C GLU A 72 7.57 7.75 11.41
N MET A 73 7.79 8.49 10.31
CA MET A 73 8.03 7.91 9.00
C MET A 73 9.36 7.17 8.95
N GLN A 74 10.43 7.72 9.53
CA GLN A 74 11.73 7.06 9.65
C GLN A 74 11.63 5.74 10.40
N ALA A 75 10.96 5.73 11.55
CA ALA A 75 10.74 4.50 12.33
C ALA A 75 9.99 3.45 11.50
N THR A 76 8.91 3.84 10.83
CA THR A 76 8.12 2.95 9.97
C THR A 76 8.94 2.43 8.78
N PHE A 77 9.66 3.32 8.10
CA PHE A 77 10.50 2.99 6.95
C PHE A 77 11.61 2.01 7.32
N LYS A 78 12.27 2.21 8.46
CA LYS A 78 13.34 1.33 8.95
C LYS A 78 12.81 -0.08 9.18
N VAL A 79 11.69 -0.24 9.90
CA VAL A 79 11.05 -1.55 10.12
C VAL A 79 10.67 -2.21 8.79
N MET A 80 10.04 -1.46 7.87
CA MET A 80 9.65 -2.01 6.56
C MET A 80 10.84 -2.44 5.71
N SER A 81 11.97 -1.74 5.81
CA SER A 81 13.20 -2.03 5.08
C SER A 81 13.97 -3.20 5.69
N GLU A 82 14.09 -3.26 7.02
CA GLU A 82 14.73 -4.37 7.74
C GLU A 82 13.98 -5.69 7.50
N THR A 83 12.66 -5.69 7.54
CA THR A 83 11.83 -6.88 7.26
C THR A 83 11.95 -7.43 5.82
N ARG A 84 12.63 -6.71 4.93
CA ARG A 84 12.83 -7.06 3.52
C ARG A 84 14.32 -7.14 3.15
N ASP A 85 15.22 -7.07 4.13
CA ASP A 85 16.66 -7.04 3.92
C ASP A 85 17.14 -5.88 3.00
N LEU A 86 16.43 -4.74 3.04
CA LEU A 86 16.72 -3.54 2.25
C LEU A 86 17.44 -2.44 3.05
N TRP A 87 17.61 -2.61 4.36
CA TRP A 87 18.24 -1.61 5.20
C TRP A 87 19.76 -1.62 5.01
N ALA A 88 20.32 -0.54 4.46
CA ALA A 88 21.75 -0.44 4.17
C ALA A 88 22.62 -0.32 5.44
N GLY A 89 22.04 0.21 6.53
CA GLY A 89 22.79 0.50 7.76
C GLY A 89 23.85 1.59 7.61
N GLY A 90 24.55 1.89 8.71
CA GLY A 90 25.68 2.81 8.74
C GLY A 90 25.38 4.23 8.21
N GLU A 91 26.43 4.89 7.70
CA GLU A 91 26.37 6.27 7.21
C GLU A 91 25.48 6.44 5.96
N LEU A 92 25.31 5.36 5.18
CA LEU A 92 24.52 5.36 3.95
C LEU A 92 23.00 5.36 4.19
N SER A 93 22.55 5.01 5.40
CA SER A 93 21.13 4.95 5.77
C SER A 93 20.38 6.27 5.53
N THR A 94 21.04 7.42 5.66
CA THR A 94 20.46 8.76 5.50
C THR A 94 20.07 9.10 4.05
N HIS A 95 20.63 8.37 3.09
CA HIS A 95 20.39 8.54 1.66
C HIS A 95 19.42 7.52 1.08
N GLN A 96 18.98 6.52 1.85
CA GLN A 96 17.98 5.57 1.40
C GLN A 96 16.67 6.28 1.05
N ASP A 97 16.06 5.86 -0.06
CA ASP A 97 14.87 6.50 -0.60
C ASP A 97 13.65 5.59 -0.45
N LEU A 98 12.50 6.19 -0.13
CA LEU A 98 11.22 5.50 0.01
C LEU A 98 10.83 4.72 -1.25
N SER A 99 11.26 5.16 -2.42
CA SER A 99 11.03 4.46 -3.69
C SER A 99 11.52 3.01 -3.69
N GLY A 100 12.53 2.66 -2.90
CA GLY A 100 12.96 1.26 -2.76
C GLY A 100 11.83 0.34 -2.29
N LEU A 101 11.01 0.79 -1.34
CA LEU A 101 9.86 0.03 -0.84
C LEU A 101 8.71 -0.07 -1.85
N PHE A 102 8.70 0.74 -2.90
CA PHE A 102 7.71 0.64 -3.97
C PHE A 102 7.95 -0.58 -4.86
N ALA A 103 9.22 -0.94 -5.10
CA ALA A 103 9.58 -2.04 -6.00
C ALA A 103 9.49 -3.42 -5.35
N VAL A 104 9.65 -3.51 -4.02
CA VAL A 104 9.75 -4.77 -3.26
C VAL A 104 8.43 -5.08 -2.51
N ARG A 105 7.32 -4.48 -2.94
CA ARG A 105 6.01 -4.62 -2.30
C ARG A 105 5.23 -5.84 -2.80
#